data_AF-A0A4Z0GZQ0-F1
#
_entry.id   AF-A0A4Z0GZQ0-F1
#
_cell.length_a   1.000
_cell.length_b   1.000
_cell.length_c   1.000
_cell.angle_alpha   90.00
_cell.angle_beta   90.00
_cell.angle_gamma   90.00
#
_symmetry.space_group_name_H-M   'P 1'
#
loop_
_entity.id
_entity.type
_entity.pdbx_description
1 polymer ?
#
loop_
_entity_poly.entity_id
_entity_poly.type
_entity_poly.pdbx_seq_one_letter_code
_entity_poly.pdbx_strand_id
1 'polypeptide(L)'
;MDIINEEQFDQWIGFSEEEIDRMRALSEVEAIREVVCSEEKSWYDLQDPDIIRQALRESTCIVDPGVEEQRAEVIRFLTEHLYTALIEGMTEGLPEALDRWLELFYKEKGLAAEEHHRADFMTEEGVFLKEKEALEGLECVAMVPEEAYLPILTDAARDGKLTYSLVYTLLDRYFYRCMVETDEGNSLPVDMGADWDGHDPFYRFEKAGLAFYPNKWNEWFVE
;
A
#
# COMPACT_ATOMS: atom_id res chain seq x y z
N MET A 1 -22.89 -13.75 -28.77
CA MET A 1 -21.70 -14.45 -28.25
C MET A 1 -21.14 -15.17 -29.47
N ASP A 2 -20.35 -14.45 -30.24
CA ASP A 2 -19.71 -14.99 -31.44
C ASP A 2 -18.26 -15.29 -31.10
N ILE A 3 -17.90 -16.55 -31.22
CA ILE A 3 -16.57 -17.10 -31.01
C ILE A 3 -15.73 -16.65 -32.21
N ILE A 4 -14.67 -15.88 -31.95
CA ILE A 4 -13.66 -15.60 -32.97
C ILE A 4 -12.90 -16.91 -33.24
N ASN A 5 -12.92 -17.33 -34.51
CA ASN A 5 -12.31 -18.54 -35.06
C ASN A 5 -10.77 -18.45 -35.03
N GLU A 6 -10.11 -19.55 -34.60
CA GLU A 6 -8.65 -19.75 -34.50
C GLU A 6 -7.89 -19.43 -35.80
N GLU A 7 -8.52 -19.49 -36.97
CA GLU A 7 -7.88 -19.18 -38.26
C GLU A 7 -7.55 -17.68 -38.48
N GLN A 8 -8.01 -16.77 -37.62
CA GLN A 8 -7.64 -15.35 -37.68
C GLN A 8 -6.40 -14.98 -36.84
N PHE A 9 -5.86 -15.92 -36.06
CA PHE A 9 -4.64 -15.72 -35.27
C PHE A 9 -3.35 -16.07 -36.04
N ASP A 10 -3.45 -16.93 -37.06
CA ASP A 10 -2.33 -17.51 -37.81
C ASP A 10 -1.67 -16.61 -38.86
N GLN A 11 -1.86 -15.29 -38.79
CA GLN A 11 -1.14 -14.33 -39.67
C GLN A 11 -0.42 -13.21 -38.92
N TRP A 12 -0.26 -13.31 -37.60
CA TRP A 12 0.63 -12.42 -36.85
C TRP A 12 2.05 -13.01 -36.71
N ILE A 13 2.77 -12.91 -37.82
CA ILE A 13 4.19 -12.51 -37.89
C ILE A 13 5.19 -13.33 -37.04
N GLY A 14 5.78 -14.36 -37.66
CA GLY A 14 7.22 -14.34 -37.92
C GLY A 14 8.19 -15.03 -36.95
N PHE A 15 7.74 -15.79 -35.96
CA PHE A 15 8.64 -16.58 -35.09
C PHE A 15 8.70 -18.04 -35.52
N SER A 16 9.89 -18.64 -35.46
CA SER A 16 10.09 -20.07 -35.63
C SER A 16 9.55 -20.86 -34.43
N GLU A 17 9.19 -22.12 -34.64
CA GLU A 17 8.68 -23.02 -33.58
C GLU A 17 9.66 -23.14 -32.40
N GLU A 18 10.96 -23.06 -32.68
CA GLU A 18 12.05 -23.07 -31.69
C GLU A 18 12.12 -21.77 -30.86
N GLU A 19 11.70 -20.64 -31.43
CA GLU A 19 11.59 -19.36 -30.72
C GLU A 19 10.33 -19.32 -29.84
N ILE A 20 9.23 -19.92 -30.31
CA ILE A 20 8.00 -20.06 -29.52
C ILE A 20 8.24 -21.03 -28.34
N ASP A 21 8.97 -22.12 -28.55
CA ASP A 21 9.32 -23.05 -27.47
C ASP A 21 10.33 -22.46 -26.48
N ARG A 22 11.25 -21.57 -26.91
CA ARG A 22 12.08 -20.77 -26.00
C ARG A 22 11.27 -19.76 -25.19
N MET A 23 10.32 -19.07 -25.81
CA MET A 23 9.46 -18.11 -25.11
C MET A 23 8.49 -18.80 -24.14
N ARG A 24 8.07 -20.03 -24.44
CA ARG A 24 7.32 -20.89 -23.50
C ARG A 24 8.20 -21.46 -22.39
N ALA A 25 9.45 -21.79 -22.67
CA ALA A 25 10.42 -22.21 -21.65
C ALA A 25 10.87 -21.04 -20.75
N LEU A 26 10.67 -19.80 -21.18
CA LEU A 26 10.93 -18.55 -20.46
C LEU A 26 9.64 -17.88 -19.96
N SER A 27 8.56 -18.64 -19.71
CA SER A 27 7.31 -18.08 -19.17
C SER A 27 7.48 -17.63 -17.71
N GLU A 28 8.02 -16.42 -17.59
CA GLU A 28 7.74 -15.31 -16.65
C GLU A 28 7.83 -15.53 -15.13
N VAL A 29 7.78 -16.75 -14.61
CA VAL A 29 7.96 -17.01 -13.17
C VAL A 29 9.38 -17.42 -12.84
N GLU A 30 10.04 -18.19 -13.72
CA GLU A 30 11.42 -18.66 -13.47
C GLU A 30 12.48 -17.61 -13.84
N ALA A 31 12.24 -16.74 -14.83
CA ALA A 31 13.15 -15.65 -15.15
C ALA A 31 13.22 -14.59 -14.02
N ILE A 32 12.10 -14.29 -13.39
CA ILE A 32 12.05 -13.41 -12.22
C ILE A 32 12.70 -14.09 -11.00
N ARG A 33 12.49 -15.40 -10.82
CA ARG A 33 13.12 -16.16 -9.73
C ARG A 33 14.64 -16.29 -9.90
N GLU A 34 15.15 -16.41 -11.13
CA GLU A 34 16.59 -16.43 -11.42
C GLU A 34 17.23 -15.04 -11.26
N VAL A 35 16.50 -13.96 -11.57
CA VAL A 35 16.98 -12.57 -11.38
C VAL A 35 16.91 -12.14 -9.92
N VAL A 36 15.92 -12.59 -9.15
CA VAL A 36 15.73 -12.25 -7.72
C VAL A 36 16.60 -13.11 -6.80
N CYS A 37 17.02 -14.31 -7.23
CA CYS A 37 17.83 -15.22 -6.41
C CYS A 37 19.24 -15.51 -6.94
N SER A 38 19.70 -14.91 -8.05
CA SER A 38 21.12 -15.01 -8.44
C SER A 38 21.91 -13.84 -7.86
N GLU A 39 23.02 -14.20 -7.23
CA GLU A 39 23.88 -13.36 -6.42
C GLU A 39 24.43 -12.13 -7.19
N GLU A 40 24.70 -11.06 -6.43
CA GLU A 40 25.45 -9.86 -6.82
C GLU A 40 24.77 -8.78 -7.70
N LYS A 41 23.70 -8.12 -7.23
CA LYS A 41 23.47 -6.69 -7.57
C LYS A 41 22.91 -5.86 -6.40
N SER A 42 23.52 -4.70 -6.20
CA SER A 42 23.14 -3.67 -5.23
C SER A 42 21.89 -2.91 -5.70
N TRP A 43 20.95 -2.66 -4.78
CA TRP A 43 19.62 -2.06 -4.96
C TRP A 43 19.56 -0.63 -5.54
N TYR A 44 20.67 -0.03 -5.97
CA TYR A 44 20.66 1.31 -6.58
C TYR A 44 19.89 1.41 -7.91
N ASP A 45 19.45 0.28 -8.48
CA ASP A 45 18.81 0.20 -9.80
C ASP A 45 17.27 0.13 -9.79
N LEU A 46 16.59 0.06 -8.63
CA LEU A 46 15.12 0.02 -8.53
C LEU A 46 14.55 1.37 -8.06
N GLN A 47 14.68 2.39 -8.91
CA GLN A 47 14.08 3.73 -8.68
C GLN A 47 12.80 3.97 -9.49
N ASP A 48 12.26 2.95 -10.16
CA ASP A 48 11.08 3.12 -11.01
C ASP A 48 9.78 2.80 -10.22
N PRO A 49 8.95 3.81 -9.91
CA PRO A 49 7.67 3.62 -9.23
C PRO A 49 6.74 2.67 -10.01
N ASP A 50 6.92 2.55 -11.32
CA ASP A 50 6.10 1.68 -12.15
C ASP A 50 6.45 0.21 -11.95
N ILE A 51 7.68 -0.12 -11.54
CA ILE A 51 8.08 -1.49 -11.17
C ILE A 51 7.48 -1.89 -9.81
N ILE A 52 7.42 -0.96 -8.85
CA ILE A 52 6.75 -1.21 -7.55
C ILE A 52 5.24 -1.35 -7.75
N ARG A 53 4.64 -0.47 -8.56
CA ARG A 53 3.22 -0.59 -8.96
C ARG A 53 2.95 -1.88 -9.70
N GLN A 54 3.87 -2.32 -10.55
CA GLN A 54 3.74 -3.58 -11.26
C GLN A 54 3.87 -4.77 -10.32
N ALA A 55 4.76 -4.75 -9.32
CA ALA A 55 4.83 -5.78 -8.29
C ALA A 55 3.55 -5.83 -7.41
N LEU A 56 2.95 -4.67 -7.09
CA LEU A 56 1.66 -4.59 -6.41
C LEU A 56 0.47 -5.03 -7.30
N ARG A 57 0.57 -4.82 -8.61
CA ARG A 57 -0.42 -5.30 -9.60
C ARG A 57 -0.29 -6.80 -9.84
N GLU A 58 0.92 -7.33 -9.86
CA GLU A 58 1.23 -8.74 -10.14
C GLU A 58 1.08 -9.64 -8.89
N SER A 59 1.03 -9.06 -7.69
CA SER A 59 0.58 -9.77 -6.48
C SER A 59 -0.95 -9.97 -6.42
N THR A 60 -1.70 -9.40 -7.39
CA THR A 60 -3.15 -9.49 -7.62
C THR A 60 -4.01 -9.93 -6.41
N CYS A 61 -4.29 -8.99 -5.52
CA CYS A 61 -5.65 -8.45 -5.59
C CYS A 61 -5.63 -7.43 -6.73
N ILE A 62 -6.48 -7.59 -7.74
CA ILE A 62 -6.68 -6.60 -8.79
C ILE A 62 -7.12 -5.32 -8.07
N VAL A 63 -6.20 -4.37 -7.91
CA VAL A 63 -6.54 -3.06 -7.33
C VAL A 63 -7.25 -2.30 -8.44
N ASP A 64 -8.56 -2.13 -8.27
CA ASP A 64 -9.41 -1.38 -9.20
C ASP A 64 -8.79 0.01 -9.48
N PRO A 65 -8.71 0.50 -10.73
CA PRO A 65 -8.22 1.86 -11.00
C PRO A 65 -8.93 2.96 -10.17
N GLY A 66 -10.21 2.77 -9.81
CA GLY A 66 -10.94 3.65 -8.91
C GLY A 66 -10.37 3.67 -7.49
N VAL A 67 -9.88 2.52 -7.00
CA VAL A 67 -9.18 2.37 -5.71
C VAL A 67 -7.89 3.17 -5.69
N GLU A 68 -7.13 3.14 -6.79
CA GLU A 68 -5.88 3.93 -6.93
C GLU A 68 -6.17 5.45 -6.92
N GLU A 69 -7.20 5.92 -7.63
CA GLU A 69 -7.54 7.35 -7.71
C GLU A 69 -8.02 7.92 -6.36
N GLN A 70 -8.86 7.16 -5.67
CA GLN A 70 -9.39 7.49 -4.36
C GLN A 70 -8.32 7.58 -3.29
N ARG A 71 -7.43 6.58 -3.24
CA ARG A 71 -6.29 6.63 -2.33
C ARG A 71 -5.40 7.83 -2.65
N ALA A 72 -5.15 8.11 -3.93
CA ALA A 72 -4.39 9.29 -4.32
C ALA A 72 -5.04 10.60 -3.84
N GLU A 73 -6.37 10.69 -3.78
CA GLU A 73 -7.07 11.85 -3.22
C GLU A 73 -6.85 11.99 -1.71
N VAL A 74 -6.94 10.90 -0.94
CA VAL A 74 -6.61 10.89 0.50
C VAL A 74 -5.18 11.35 0.73
N ILE A 75 -4.21 10.74 0.03
CA ILE A 75 -2.79 11.05 0.19
C ILE A 75 -2.51 12.51 -0.18
N ARG A 76 -3.13 13.04 -1.25
CA ARG A 76 -2.99 14.45 -1.62
C ARG A 76 -3.50 15.39 -0.53
N PHE A 77 -4.69 15.10 0.03
CA PHE A 77 -5.25 15.89 1.12
C PHE A 77 -4.34 15.90 2.35
N LEU A 78 -3.86 14.74 2.78
CA LEU A 78 -2.94 14.62 3.91
C LEU A 78 -1.60 15.31 3.64
N THR A 79 -1.09 15.21 2.41
CA THR A 79 0.15 15.86 1.98
C THR A 79 0.05 17.37 2.13
N GLU A 80 -1.05 17.98 1.69
CA GLU A 80 -1.27 19.43 1.80
C GLU A 80 -1.24 19.91 3.25
N HIS A 81 -1.93 19.19 4.14
CA HIS A 81 -1.99 19.53 5.56
C HIS A 81 -0.66 19.32 6.27
N LEU A 82 -0.03 18.15 6.07
CA LEU A 82 1.23 17.81 6.71
C LEU A 82 2.36 18.73 6.24
N TYR A 83 2.43 19.01 4.93
CA TYR A 83 3.42 19.94 4.39
C TYR A 83 3.26 21.34 4.99
N THR A 84 2.04 21.86 5.05
CA THR A 84 1.76 23.18 5.64
C THR A 84 2.18 23.23 7.10
N ALA A 85 1.78 22.24 7.89
CA ALA A 85 2.09 22.20 9.31
C ALA A 85 3.60 22.13 9.58
N LEU A 86 4.34 21.34 8.81
CA LEU A 86 5.79 21.22 8.94
C LEU A 86 6.51 22.53 8.56
N ILE A 87 6.05 23.24 7.53
CA ILE A 87 6.59 24.56 7.16
C ILE A 87 6.29 25.61 8.24
N GLU A 88 5.16 25.50 8.93
CA GLU A 88 4.80 26.33 10.08
C GLU A 88 5.56 25.94 11.37
N GLY A 89 6.40 24.91 11.32
CA GLY A 89 7.23 24.46 12.43
C GLY A 89 6.53 23.53 13.42
N MET A 90 5.35 23.01 13.07
CA MET A 90 4.65 22.01 13.88
C MET A 90 5.40 20.67 13.80
N THR A 91 5.93 20.21 14.92
CA THR A 91 6.68 18.94 15.03
C THR A 91 6.17 18.03 16.15
N GLU A 92 5.39 18.57 17.09
CA GLU A 92 4.79 17.80 18.18
C GLU A 92 3.35 17.40 17.81
N GLY A 93 2.94 16.18 18.18
CA GLY A 93 1.57 15.69 17.98
C GLY A 93 1.17 15.46 16.52
N LEU A 94 2.16 15.18 15.65
CA LEU A 94 1.93 14.91 14.22
C LEU A 94 1.12 13.62 13.96
N PRO A 95 1.36 12.49 14.66
CA PRO A 95 0.53 11.29 14.48
C PRO A 95 -0.95 11.58 14.73
N GLU A 96 -1.28 12.25 15.84
CA GLU A 96 -2.67 12.59 16.18
C GLU A 96 -3.24 13.64 15.24
N ALA A 97 -2.41 14.48 14.63
CA ALA A 97 -2.85 15.42 13.59
C ALA A 97 -3.20 14.69 12.28
N LEU A 98 -2.39 13.71 11.87
CA LEU A 98 -2.66 12.87 10.70
C LEU A 98 -3.99 12.13 10.86
N ASP A 99 -4.22 11.51 12.02
CA ASP A 99 -5.48 10.85 12.32
C ASP A 99 -6.65 11.83 12.18
N ARG A 100 -6.60 12.99 12.84
CA ARG A 100 -7.65 14.02 12.76
C ARG A 100 -7.90 14.52 11.34
N TRP A 101 -6.87 14.68 10.52
CA TRP A 101 -7.03 15.08 9.12
C TRP A 101 -7.67 13.97 8.30
N LEU A 102 -7.32 12.71 8.53
CA LEU A 102 -8.01 11.58 7.92
C LEU A 102 -9.49 11.58 8.30
N GLU A 103 -9.84 11.76 9.58
CA GLU A 103 -11.24 11.85 10.01
C GLU A 103 -11.99 12.99 9.33
N LEU A 104 -11.34 14.15 9.21
CA LEU A 104 -11.90 15.33 8.53
C LEU A 104 -12.19 15.02 7.07
N PHE A 105 -11.24 14.40 6.35
CA PHE A 105 -11.43 14.00 4.97
C PHE A 105 -12.66 13.11 4.78
N TYR A 106 -12.76 12.02 5.55
CA TYR A 106 -13.91 11.11 5.45
C TYR A 106 -15.22 11.80 5.86
N LYS A 107 -15.18 12.75 6.79
CA LYS A 107 -16.34 13.57 7.15
C LYS A 107 -16.82 14.46 6.02
N GLU A 108 -15.91 15.11 5.32
CA GLU A 108 -16.22 15.96 4.16
C GLU A 108 -16.82 15.15 3.01
N LYS A 109 -16.44 13.87 2.89
CA LYS A 109 -16.98 12.93 1.91
C LYS A 109 -18.27 12.23 2.34
N GLY A 110 -18.78 12.53 3.53
CA GLY A 110 -20.04 11.95 4.04
C GLY A 110 -19.91 10.53 4.62
N LEU A 111 -18.69 10.09 4.94
CA LEU A 111 -18.36 8.72 5.36
C LEU A 111 -17.86 8.62 6.82
N ALA A 112 -17.90 9.71 7.58
CA ALA A 112 -17.32 9.75 8.93
C ALA A 112 -17.99 8.83 9.98
N ALA A 113 -19.14 8.22 9.67
CA ALA A 113 -19.90 7.43 10.63
C ALA A 113 -19.24 6.08 10.98
N GLU A 114 -18.30 5.61 10.16
CA GLU A 114 -17.86 4.22 10.18
C GLU A 114 -16.31 4.15 10.08
N GLU A 115 -15.64 3.88 11.21
CA GLU A 115 -14.17 3.92 11.34
C GLU A 115 -13.44 2.98 10.38
N HIS A 116 -14.05 1.84 10.05
CA HIS A 116 -13.47 0.87 9.13
C HIS A 116 -13.42 1.39 7.70
N HIS A 117 -14.13 2.45 7.30
CA HIS A 117 -13.90 3.05 5.98
C HIS A 117 -12.51 3.68 5.86
N ARG A 118 -11.84 3.94 6.98
CA ARG A 118 -10.54 4.63 7.03
C ARG A 118 -9.35 3.67 6.89
N ALA A 119 -9.60 2.37 6.81
CA ALA A 119 -8.56 1.37 6.65
C ALA A 119 -8.47 0.87 5.21
N ASP A 120 -7.24 0.68 4.75
CA ASP A 120 -6.94 0.08 3.45
C ASP A 120 -7.13 -1.45 3.48
N PHE A 121 -6.81 -2.06 4.62
CA PHE A 121 -6.81 -3.51 4.82
C PHE A 121 -7.61 -3.94 6.05
N MET A 122 -7.85 -5.24 6.16
CA MET A 122 -8.46 -5.87 7.33
C MET A 122 -7.90 -7.29 7.51
N THR A 123 -7.64 -7.71 8.75
CA THR A 123 -7.23 -9.09 9.06
C THR A 123 -8.40 -10.08 8.90
N GLU A 124 -8.10 -11.37 8.86
CA GLU A 124 -9.14 -12.42 8.81
C GLU A 124 -10.14 -12.29 9.98
N GLU A 125 -9.64 -12.09 11.19
CA GLU A 125 -10.51 -11.90 12.37
C GLU A 125 -11.27 -10.56 12.27
N GLY A 126 -10.61 -9.50 11.79
CA GLY A 126 -11.26 -8.22 11.52
C GLY A 126 -12.47 -8.36 10.58
N VAL A 127 -12.30 -9.11 9.49
CA VAL A 127 -13.35 -9.41 8.50
C VAL A 127 -14.49 -10.17 9.18
N PHE A 128 -14.17 -11.20 9.96
CA PHE A 128 -15.16 -12.00 10.68
C PHE A 128 -16.00 -11.15 11.65
N LEU A 129 -15.36 -10.32 12.46
CA LEU A 129 -16.04 -9.44 13.42
C LEU A 129 -16.92 -8.40 12.73
N LYS A 130 -16.44 -7.79 11.64
CA LYS A 130 -17.23 -6.84 10.83
C LYS A 130 -18.46 -7.50 10.21
N GLU A 131 -18.34 -8.72 9.68
CA GLU A 131 -19.49 -9.48 9.14
C GLU A 131 -20.54 -9.84 10.19
N LYS A 132 -20.14 -9.91 11.47
CA LYS A 132 -21.04 -10.17 12.60
C LYS A 132 -21.63 -8.91 13.23
N GLU A 133 -21.30 -7.73 12.70
CA GLU A 133 -21.61 -6.43 13.31
C GLU A 133 -21.06 -6.33 14.75
N ALA A 134 -20.04 -7.12 15.09
CA ALA A 134 -19.37 -7.13 16.38
C ALA A 134 -18.19 -6.14 16.34
N LEU A 135 -18.51 -4.86 16.27
CA LEU A 135 -17.50 -3.80 16.07
C LEU A 135 -16.68 -3.50 17.33
N GLU A 136 -17.15 -3.94 18.50
CA GLU A 136 -16.41 -3.80 19.75
C GLU A 136 -15.18 -4.71 19.72
N GLY A 137 -14.00 -4.12 19.91
CA GLY A 137 -12.71 -4.84 19.83
C GLY A 137 -12.01 -4.74 18.47
N LEU A 138 -12.57 -4.02 17.51
CA LEU A 138 -11.85 -3.65 16.28
C LEU A 138 -11.11 -2.33 16.46
N GLU A 139 -9.88 -2.26 15.97
CA GLU A 139 -9.07 -1.03 15.93
C GLU A 139 -8.40 -0.82 14.58
N CYS A 140 -8.17 0.45 14.23
CA CYS A 140 -7.52 0.86 12.98
C CYS A 140 -6.06 1.23 13.24
N VAL A 141 -5.15 0.33 12.87
CA VAL A 141 -3.71 0.49 13.14
C VAL A 141 -2.93 0.84 11.87
N ALA A 142 -1.84 1.59 12.04
CA ALA A 142 -0.90 1.84 10.95
C ALA A 142 -0.08 0.56 10.65
N MET A 143 0.08 0.25 9.36
CA MET A 143 0.92 -0.88 8.94
C MET A 143 2.40 -0.57 9.10
N VAL A 144 2.79 0.69 8.83
CA VAL A 144 4.09 1.25 9.20
C VAL A 144 3.86 2.32 10.27
N PRO A 145 4.42 2.16 11.48
CA PRO A 145 4.30 3.16 12.54
C PRO A 145 4.78 4.54 12.07
N GLU A 146 4.05 5.58 12.42
CA GLU A 146 4.35 6.96 12.07
C GLU A 146 5.76 7.38 12.52
N GLU A 147 6.25 6.85 13.64
CA GLU A 147 7.60 7.05 14.17
C GLU A 147 8.70 6.59 13.20
N ALA A 148 8.39 5.67 12.27
CA ALA A 148 9.35 5.18 11.29
C ALA A 148 9.63 6.19 10.17
N TYR A 149 8.70 7.09 9.85
CA TYR A 149 8.82 7.98 8.69
C TYR A 149 8.58 9.47 8.96
N LEU A 150 7.81 9.84 9.99
CA LEU A 150 7.62 11.25 10.35
C LEU A 150 8.93 11.95 10.72
N PRO A 151 9.91 11.32 11.42
CA PRO A 151 11.19 11.96 11.69
C PRO A 151 11.92 12.42 10.42
N ILE A 152 11.83 11.65 9.33
CA ILE A 152 12.44 11.99 8.03
C ILE A 152 11.87 13.32 7.51
N LEU A 153 10.56 13.51 7.64
CA LEU A 153 9.88 14.74 7.24
C LEU A 153 10.23 15.91 8.15
N THR A 154 10.26 15.70 9.47
CA THR A 154 10.64 16.76 10.42
C THR A 154 12.09 17.20 10.25
N ASP A 155 13.00 16.27 9.96
CA ASP A 155 14.41 16.56 9.69
C ASP A 155 14.57 17.32 8.39
N ALA A 156 13.86 16.91 7.33
CA ALA A 156 13.84 17.64 6.07
C ALA A 156 13.30 19.07 6.23
N ALA A 157 12.27 19.27 7.05
CA ALA A 157 11.70 20.59 7.35
C ALA A 157 12.72 21.48 8.08
N ARG A 158 13.34 20.95 9.14
CA ARG A 158 14.37 21.65 9.93
C ARG A 158 15.58 22.04 9.08
N ASP A 159 15.95 21.20 8.12
CA ASP A 159 17.05 21.43 7.20
C ASP A 159 16.71 22.38 6.03
N GLY A 160 15.45 22.81 5.91
CA GLY A 160 14.98 23.62 4.77
C GLY A 160 14.96 22.86 3.44
N LYS A 161 14.87 21.52 3.50
CA LYS A 161 14.87 20.59 2.37
C LYS A 161 13.51 19.93 2.13
N LEU A 162 12.51 20.22 2.96
CA LEU A 162 11.17 19.66 2.79
C LEU A 162 10.57 20.10 1.46
N THR A 163 10.00 19.14 0.72
CA THR A 163 9.26 19.38 -0.52
C THR A 163 7.92 18.69 -0.45
N TYR A 164 6.94 19.21 -1.17
CA TYR A 164 5.63 18.58 -1.30
C TYR A 164 5.75 17.14 -1.82
N SER A 165 6.62 16.90 -2.81
CA SER A 165 6.86 15.57 -3.39
C SER A 165 7.45 14.58 -2.39
N LEU A 166 8.32 15.03 -1.47
CA LEU A 166 8.86 14.18 -0.42
C LEU A 166 7.75 13.71 0.54
N VAL A 167 6.88 14.63 0.97
CA VAL A 167 5.73 14.31 1.83
C VAL A 167 4.80 13.32 1.14
N TYR A 168 4.43 13.61 -0.12
CA TYR A 168 3.56 12.73 -0.90
C TYR A 168 4.16 11.33 -1.04
N THR A 169 5.43 11.23 -1.40
CA THR A 169 6.10 9.94 -1.61
C THR A 169 6.14 9.10 -0.33
N LEU A 170 6.39 9.72 0.83
CA LEU A 170 6.43 8.99 2.10
C LEU A 170 5.04 8.55 2.55
N LEU A 171 4.03 9.40 2.42
CA LEU A 171 2.64 9.02 2.73
C LEU A 171 2.15 7.95 1.76
N ASP A 172 2.40 8.11 0.46
CA ASP A 172 2.01 7.10 -0.54
C ASP A 172 2.65 5.74 -0.27
N ARG A 173 3.89 5.71 0.23
CA ARG A 173 4.58 4.47 0.56
C ARG A 173 4.16 3.86 1.90
N TYR A 174 3.97 4.66 2.95
CA TYR A 174 3.88 4.15 4.32
C TYR A 174 2.53 4.38 4.99
N PHE A 175 1.70 5.30 4.50
CA PHE A 175 0.38 5.55 5.05
C PHE A 175 -0.60 4.50 4.54
N TYR A 176 -0.49 3.31 5.13
CA TYR A 176 -1.44 2.23 5.00
C TYR A 176 -1.98 1.88 6.38
N ARG A 177 -3.29 1.64 6.45
CA ARG A 177 -3.96 1.28 7.69
C ARG A 177 -4.69 -0.05 7.57
N CYS A 178 -4.73 -0.79 8.65
CA CYS A 178 -5.40 -2.08 8.73
C CYS A 178 -6.38 -2.09 9.91
N MET A 179 -7.59 -2.60 9.68
CA MET A 179 -8.50 -2.96 10.76
C MET A 179 -8.09 -4.33 11.31
N VAL A 180 -7.84 -4.39 12.62
CA VAL A 180 -7.43 -5.59 13.34
C VAL A 180 -8.32 -5.81 14.56
N GLU A 181 -8.39 -7.04 15.03
CA GLU A 181 -8.89 -7.30 16.37
C GLU A 181 -7.85 -6.81 17.41
N THR A 182 -8.31 -6.34 18.56
CA THR A 182 -7.47 -5.66 19.56
C THR A 182 -6.32 -6.55 20.05
N ASP A 183 -6.54 -7.84 20.30
CA ASP A 183 -5.46 -8.76 20.70
C ASP A 183 -4.48 -9.01 19.55
N GLU A 184 -4.95 -9.07 18.29
CA GLU A 184 -4.07 -9.08 17.12
C GLU A 184 -3.20 -7.81 17.04
N GLY A 185 -3.81 -6.63 17.20
CA GLY A 185 -3.11 -5.36 17.16
C GLY A 185 -2.06 -5.22 18.28
N ASN A 186 -2.39 -5.70 19.48
CA ASN A 186 -1.47 -5.79 20.61
C ASN A 186 -0.29 -6.75 20.37
N SER A 187 -0.43 -7.71 19.46
CA SER A 187 0.63 -8.66 19.11
C SER A 187 1.63 -8.11 18.09
N LEU A 188 1.25 -7.05 17.38
CA LEU A 188 2.09 -6.43 16.36
C LEU A 188 3.30 -5.72 17.00
N PRO A 189 4.53 -5.90 16.47
CA PRO A 189 5.72 -5.21 16.96
C PRO A 189 5.54 -3.69 17.07
N VAL A 190 6.00 -3.04 18.14
CA VAL A 190 5.80 -1.58 18.30
C VAL A 190 6.63 -0.78 17.29
N ASP A 191 7.75 -1.34 16.82
CA ASP A 191 8.61 -0.78 15.79
C ASP A 191 8.69 -1.70 14.57
N MET A 192 9.30 -1.22 13.48
CA MET A 192 9.52 -2.04 12.28
C MET A 192 10.65 -3.07 12.46
N GLY A 193 11.35 -3.11 13.59
CA GLY A 193 12.50 -3.98 13.78
C GLY A 193 13.76 -3.54 13.00
N ALA A 194 14.89 -4.15 13.35
CA ALA A 194 16.19 -3.83 12.74
C ALA A 194 16.40 -4.48 11.36
N ASP A 195 15.58 -5.45 11.01
CA ASP A 195 15.62 -6.24 9.78
C ASP A 195 14.60 -5.78 8.73
N TRP A 196 13.83 -4.73 9.01
CA TRP A 196 13.05 -4.02 7.99
C TRP A 196 13.97 -3.21 7.07
N ASP A 197 13.80 -3.38 5.78
CA ASP A 197 14.62 -2.76 4.74
C ASP A 197 14.21 -1.32 4.39
N GLY A 198 13.11 -0.83 4.98
CA GLY A 198 12.57 0.49 4.67
C GLY A 198 11.81 0.53 3.35
N HIS A 199 11.39 -0.61 2.81
CA HIS A 199 10.67 -0.67 1.54
C HIS A 199 9.33 -1.37 1.64
N ASP A 200 9.24 -2.43 2.44
CA ASP A 200 8.02 -3.21 2.58
C ASP A 200 7.08 -2.62 3.66
N PRO A 201 5.92 -2.03 3.30
CA PRO A 201 4.98 -1.50 4.28
C PRO A 201 4.20 -2.58 5.05
N PHE A 202 4.28 -3.84 4.63
CA PHE A 202 3.53 -4.97 5.20
C PHE A 202 4.35 -5.81 6.17
N TYR A 203 5.65 -5.60 6.20
CA TYR A 203 6.65 -6.30 7.00
C TYR A 203 6.19 -6.67 8.43
N ARG A 204 5.61 -5.70 9.14
CA ARG A 204 5.17 -5.86 10.54
C ARG A 204 4.10 -6.95 10.69
N PHE A 205 3.16 -7.02 9.74
CA PHE A 205 2.09 -8.01 9.71
C PHE A 205 2.61 -9.38 9.28
N GLU A 206 3.51 -9.42 8.28
CA GLU A 206 4.15 -10.66 7.84
C GLU A 206 4.96 -11.31 8.97
N LYS A 207 5.71 -10.50 9.73
CA LYS A 207 6.48 -10.96 10.89
C LYS A 207 5.60 -11.47 12.03
N ALA A 208 4.44 -10.86 12.23
CA ALA A 208 3.44 -11.32 13.18
C ALA A 208 2.69 -12.58 12.70
N GLY A 209 2.83 -12.95 11.42
CA GLY A 209 2.10 -14.06 10.82
C GLY A 209 0.60 -13.78 10.67
N LEU A 210 0.22 -12.50 10.59
CA LEU A 210 -1.17 -12.07 10.43
C LEU A 210 -1.49 -11.89 8.95
N ALA A 211 -2.45 -12.67 8.47
CA ALA A 211 -3.00 -12.50 7.13
C ALA A 211 -3.94 -11.30 7.11
N PHE A 212 -3.84 -10.47 6.07
CA PHE A 212 -4.70 -9.33 5.85
C PHE A 212 -5.11 -9.25 4.38
N TYR A 213 -6.26 -8.62 4.14
CA TYR A 213 -6.88 -8.52 2.82
C TYR A 213 -7.34 -7.08 2.57
N PRO A 214 -7.45 -6.65 1.31
CA PRO A 214 -8.06 -5.36 1.00
C PRO A 214 -9.43 -5.21 1.65
N ASN A 215 -9.67 -4.05 2.23
CA ASN A 215 -10.90 -3.78 2.96
C ASN A 215 -12.07 -3.51 1.99
N LYS A 216 -12.89 -4.54 1.76
CA LYS A 216 -14.10 -4.45 0.91
C LYS A 216 -15.19 -3.51 1.45
N TRP A 217 -15.11 -3.09 2.71
CA TRP A 217 -16.06 -2.12 3.28
C TRP A 217 -15.53 -0.70 3.27
N ASN A 218 -14.31 -0.47 2.80
CA ASN A 218 -13.93 0.87 2.45
C ASN A 218 -14.78 1.25 1.23
N GLU A 219 -15.88 1.99 1.45
CA GLU A 219 -16.89 2.33 0.43
C GLU A 219 -16.33 3.18 -0.72
N TRP A 220 -15.06 3.58 -0.62
CA TRP A 220 -14.34 4.13 -1.76
C TRP A 220 -14.02 2.99 -2.75
N PHE A 221 -13.52 1.86 -2.27
CA PHE A 221 -13.01 0.76 -3.10
C PHE A 221 -14.05 -0.12 -3.81
N VAL A 222 -15.33 0.20 -3.70
CA VAL A 222 -16.42 -0.61 -4.27
C VAL A 222 -17.41 0.30 -5.01
N GLU A 223 -17.29 0.36 -6.34
CA GLU A 223 -18.42 0.63 -7.24
C GLU A 223 -19.09 -0.70 -7.66
#